data_AF-A0A2G9UN04-F1
#
_entry.id   AF-A0A2G9UN04-F1
#
_cell.length_a   1.000
_cell.length_b   1.000
_cell.length_c   1.000
_cell.angle_alpha   90.00
_cell.angle_beta   90.00
_cell.angle_gamma   90.00
#
_symmetry.space_group_name_H-M   'P 1'
#
loop_
_entity.id
_entity.type
_entity.pdbx_description
1 polymer ?
#
loop_
_entity_poly.entity_id
_entity_poly.type
_entity_poly.pdbx_seq_one_letter_code
_entity_poly.pdbx_strand_id
1 'polypeptide(L)'
;MFELVFIIASDDKQGIERRKMEKDWVTEMEKCRSPDSPLARYSLQKLSAENKWDLKSNFTTFRFHLFYFLEILLAGIDINDVSKANISIHNLTLIFYIMPILDYSECVQHHKDLTPDEKSLCLLSARLPVLAEMALDRMMGVIQCLAITAPKDSSSALGNFKDESTKESEEERVLKKAIDRCVTALFTNTKFAITEKLSKKVLDFVKTNQFETQLATDMISSLIAQMTYSGSIGLWYMLYMLSRIYPENTRYIADRLERPLKDWVPIREWGKMYDMSEAKMAWYVPGEKGKELVEALLKKFFFPVVESLKNKNMDRFV
;
A
#
# COMPACT_ATOMS: atom_id res chain seq x y z
N MET A 1 -2.22 17.83 6.95
CA MET A 1 -1.04 17.16 6.35
C MET A 1 -1.28 16.73 4.90
N PHE A 2 -2.47 16.27 4.50
CA PHE A 2 -2.78 16.00 3.08
C PHE A 2 -2.49 17.18 2.14
N GLU A 3 -2.96 18.38 2.50
CA GLU A 3 -2.68 19.60 1.73
C GLU A 3 -1.18 19.84 1.57
N LEU A 4 -0.38 19.60 2.62
CA LEU A 4 1.08 19.76 2.57
C LEU A 4 1.72 18.76 1.61
N VAL A 5 1.35 17.47 1.68
CA VAL A 5 1.87 16.43 0.77
C VAL A 5 1.50 16.77 -0.68
N PHE A 6 0.26 17.22 -0.91
CA PHE A 6 -0.23 17.61 -2.22
C PHE A 6 0.49 18.86 -2.77
N ILE A 7 0.68 19.89 -1.94
CA ILE A 7 1.42 21.11 -2.28
C ILE A 7 2.86 20.75 -2.67
N ILE A 8 3.54 19.93 -1.86
CA ILE A 8 4.91 19.47 -2.16
C ILE A 8 4.95 18.69 -3.47
N ALA A 9 3.99 17.79 -3.69
CA ALA A 9 3.91 17.02 -4.94
C ALA A 9 3.66 17.91 -6.17
N SER A 10 3.02 19.07 -6.01
CA SER A 10 2.67 20.01 -7.09
C SER A 10 3.61 21.23 -7.18
N ASP A 11 4.76 21.21 -6.49
CA ASP A 11 5.65 22.36 -6.32
C ASP A 11 6.34 22.84 -7.63
N ASP A 12 6.22 22.09 -8.73
CA ASP A 12 6.69 22.53 -10.06
C ASP A 12 5.72 23.47 -10.78
N LYS A 13 4.45 23.54 -10.35
CA LYS A 13 3.36 24.23 -11.06
C LYS A 13 3.10 25.65 -10.57
N GLN A 14 3.85 26.14 -9.59
CA GLN A 14 3.52 27.40 -8.91
C GLN A 14 4.71 28.37 -8.86
N GLY A 15 4.42 29.65 -9.11
CA GLY A 15 5.34 30.78 -8.93
C GLY A 15 5.59 31.11 -7.45
N ILE A 16 5.91 30.08 -6.65
CA ILE A 16 6.17 30.21 -5.22
C ILE A 16 7.57 30.77 -5.03
N GLU A 17 7.66 31.90 -4.33
CA GLU A 17 8.93 32.43 -3.85
C GLU A 17 9.40 31.61 -2.63
N ARG A 18 10.46 30.83 -2.82
CA ARG A 18 11.01 29.96 -1.78
C ARG A 18 11.92 30.75 -0.85
N ARG A 19 11.60 30.75 0.43
CA ARG A 19 12.51 31.29 1.46
C ARG A 19 13.64 30.30 1.73
N LYS A 20 14.78 30.82 2.19
CA LYS A 20 15.91 29.99 2.62
C LYS A 20 15.45 29.03 3.73
N MET A 21 15.69 27.73 3.55
CA MET A 21 15.43 26.76 4.62
C MET A 21 16.32 27.08 5.82
N GLU A 22 15.73 27.22 7.01
CA GLU A 22 16.46 27.50 8.25
C GLU A 22 17.35 26.32 8.66
N LYS A 23 16.94 25.10 8.29
CA LYS A 23 17.62 23.86 8.67
C LYS A 23 17.54 22.80 7.56
N ASP A 24 18.66 22.13 7.30
CA ASP A 24 18.79 21.07 6.30
C ASP A 24 18.60 19.69 6.94
N TRP A 25 17.33 19.35 7.19
CA TRP A 25 16.94 18.07 7.81
C TRP A 25 17.36 16.85 6.98
N VAL A 26 17.36 16.97 5.66
CA VAL A 26 17.76 15.90 4.74
C VAL A 26 19.20 15.47 5.00
N THR A 27 20.11 16.44 5.14
CA THR A 27 21.52 16.15 5.43
C THR A 27 21.70 15.55 6.82
N GLU A 28 20.96 16.01 7.82
CA GLU A 28 21.00 15.42 9.16
C GLU A 28 20.50 13.98 9.16
N MET A 29 19.41 13.69 8.46
CA MET A 29 18.91 12.33 8.29
C MET A 29 19.93 11.42 7.61
N GLU A 30 20.61 11.90 6.56
CA GLU A 30 21.63 11.11 5.87
C GLU A 30 22.82 10.79 6.78
N LYS A 31 23.21 11.73 7.66
CA LYS A 31 24.30 11.55 8.63
C LYS A 31 23.95 10.56 9.74
N CYS A 32 22.71 10.61 10.22
CA CYS A 32 22.24 9.73 11.29
C CYS A 32 21.77 8.35 10.78
N ARG A 33 21.71 8.13 9.47
CA ARG A 33 21.26 6.87 8.87
C ARG A 33 22.25 5.74 9.19
N SER A 34 21.74 4.64 9.73
CA SER A 34 22.54 3.44 9.96
C SER A 34 23.20 2.94 8.66
N PRO A 35 24.48 2.53 8.68
CA PRO A 35 25.14 1.90 7.55
C PRO A 35 24.43 0.65 7.02
N ASP A 36 23.74 -0.07 7.90
CA ASP A 36 23.00 -1.30 7.56
C ASP A 36 21.61 -1.02 6.97
N SER A 37 21.21 0.25 6.90
CA SER A 37 19.92 0.62 6.29
C SER A 37 19.90 0.18 4.82
N PRO A 38 18.79 -0.43 4.34
CA PRO A 38 18.62 -0.71 2.91
C PRO A 38 18.73 0.54 2.03
N LEU A 39 18.47 1.72 2.58
CA LEU A 39 18.58 3.02 1.90
C LEU A 39 20.01 3.56 1.88
N ALA A 40 20.96 2.97 2.59
CA ALA A 40 22.34 3.44 2.66
C ALA A 40 23.04 3.38 1.30
N ARG A 41 22.63 2.49 0.38
CA ARG A 41 23.11 2.46 -1.01
C ARG A 41 22.52 3.60 -1.85
N TYR A 42 21.34 4.07 -1.50
CA TYR A 42 20.58 5.08 -2.24
C TYR A 42 20.63 6.46 -1.56
N SER A 43 21.70 6.75 -0.82
CA SER A 43 21.93 8.09 -0.27
C SER A 43 22.21 9.10 -1.38
N LEU A 44 22.00 10.39 -1.14
CA LEU A 44 22.29 11.42 -2.14
C LEU A 44 23.74 11.37 -2.59
N GLN A 45 24.66 11.14 -1.65
CA GLN A 45 26.08 11.05 -1.95
C GLN A 45 26.39 9.90 -2.91
N LYS A 46 25.87 8.69 -2.65
CA LYS A 46 26.13 7.52 -3.50
C LYS A 46 25.46 7.65 -4.85
N LEU A 47 24.20 8.06 -4.90
CA LEU A 47 23.49 8.32 -6.16
C LEU A 47 24.19 9.40 -6.97
N SER A 48 24.72 10.44 -6.33
CA SER A 48 25.44 11.50 -7.03
C SER A 48 26.76 11.01 -7.63
N ALA A 49 27.51 10.21 -6.87
CA ALA A 49 28.77 9.63 -7.32
C ALA A 49 28.56 8.64 -8.48
N GLU A 50 27.61 7.72 -8.35
CA GLU A 50 27.28 6.71 -9.37
C GLU A 50 26.84 7.35 -10.69
N ASN A 51 26.07 8.43 -10.64
CA ASN A 51 25.53 9.11 -11.82
C ASN A 51 26.39 10.28 -12.33
N LYS A 52 27.51 10.59 -11.65
CA LYS A 52 28.33 11.79 -11.93
C LYS A 52 27.49 13.06 -12.04
N TRP A 53 26.54 13.20 -11.12
CA TRP A 53 25.53 14.27 -11.11
C TRP A 53 25.31 14.70 -9.68
N ASP A 54 25.49 15.97 -9.35
CA ASP A 54 25.22 16.44 -7.98
C ASP A 54 23.71 16.58 -7.79
N LEU A 55 23.06 15.59 -7.18
CA LEU A 55 21.60 15.62 -7.01
C LEU A 55 21.18 16.81 -6.16
N LYS A 56 21.93 17.10 -5.08
CA LYS A 56 21.51 18.02 -4.03
C LYS A 56 21.50 19.47 -4.50
N SER A 57 22.51 19.90 -5.26
CA SER A 57 22.55 21.27 -5.81
C SER A 57 21.53 21.52 -6.92
N ASN A 58 21.04 20.45 -7.55
CA ASN A 58 20.08 20.52 -8.64
C ASN A 58 18.61 20.48 -8.19
N PHE A 59 18.33 20.19 -6.91
CA PHE A 59 16.97 20.29 -6.39
C PHE A 59 16.55 21.76 -6.26
N THR A 60 15.49 22.12 -6.97
CA THR A 60 14.88 23.45 -6.95
C THR A 60 13.47 23.43 -6.35
N THR A 61 12.86 22.24 -6.23
CA THR A 61 11.54 22.03 -5.64
C THR A 61 11.61 21.32 -4.29
N PHE A 62 10.51 21.34 -3.52
CA PHE A 62 10.39 20.57 -2.28
C PHE A 62 10.07 19.09 -2.52
N ARG A 63 9.81 18.65 -3.75
CA ARG A 63 9.38 17.28 -4.10
C ARG A 63 10.28 16.19 -3.54
N PHE A 64 11.60 16.43 -3.51
CA PHE A 64 12.55 15.44 -3.00
C PHE A 64 12.35 15.14 -1.50
N HIS A 65 11.72 16.04 -0.73
CA HIS A 65 11.41 15.80 0.67
C HIS A 65 10.42 14.66 0.86
N LEU A 66 9.57 14.35 -0.12
CA LEU A 66 8.62 13.23 -0.02
C LEU A 66 9.33 11.89 0.21
N PHE A 67 10.52 11.67 -0.39
CA PHE A 67 11.32 10.47 -0.14
C PHE A 67 11.82 10.35 1.30
N TYR A 68 12.12 11.49 1.93
CA TYR A 68 12.57 11.55 3.32
C TYR A 68 11.40 11.51 4.30
N PHE A 69 10.25 12.08 3.93
CA PHE A 69 9.02 11.90 4.69
C PHE A 69 8.58 10.45 4.73
N LEU A 70 8.71 9.70 3.63
CA LEU A 70 8.52 8.24 3.66
C LEU A 70 9.42 7.59 4.73
N GLU A 71 10.72 7.90 4.74
CA GLU A 71 11.67 7.37 5.72
C GLU A 71 11.30 7.74 7.18
N ILE A 72 10.92 8.99 7.45
CA ILE A 72 10.49 9.45 8.79
C ILE A 72 9.19 8.76 9.22
N LEU A 73 8.19 8.72 8.34
CA LEU A 73 6.90 8.15 8.64
C LEU A 73 7.03 6.66 8.96
N LEU A 74 7.87 5.94 8.22
CA LEU A 74 8.21 4.54 8.48
C LEU A 74 8.88 4.34 9.84
N ALA A 75 9.78 5.22 10.23
CA ALA A 75 10.40 5.19 11.57
C ALA A 75 9.41 5.54 12.69
N GLY A 76 8.32 6.26 12.37
CA GLY A 76 7.25 6.59 13.30
C GLY A 76 6.20 5.48 13.51
N ILE A 77 6.25 4.38 12.76
CA ILE A 77 5.36 3.22 12.97
C ILE A 77 5.88 2.41 14.16
N ASP A 78 5.34 2.69 15.34
CA ASP A 78 5.68 2.02 16.60
C ASP A 78 4.41 1.46 17.25
N ILE A 79 4.34 0.15 17.46
CA ILE A 79 3.14 -0.48 18.05
C ILE A 79 2.91 -0.06 19.51
N ASN A 80 3.94 0.42 20.20
CA ASN A 80 3.79 0.91 21.58
C ASN A 80 3.06 2.25 21.64
N ASP A 81 2.97 2.97 20.51
CA ASP A 81 2.24 4.23 20.38
C ASP A 81 1.31 4.15 19.17
N VAL A 82 0.15 3.50 19.38
CA VAL A 82 -0.86 3.30 18.33
C VAL A 82 -1.33 4.62 17.71
N SER A 83 -1.41 5.69 18.51
CA SER A 83 -1.79 7.02 18.03
C SER A 83 -0.76 7.57 17.03
N LYS A 84 0.53 7.53 17.38
CA LYS A 84 1.61 7.94 16.48
C LYS A 84 1.73 7.04 15.26
N ALA A 85 1.62 5.72 15.43
CA ALA A 85 1.65 4.78 14.32
C ALA A 85 0.50 5.05 13.34
N ASN A 86 -0.71 5.28 13.84
CA ASN A 86 -1.86 5.59 13.01
C ASN A 86 -1.66 6.89 12.21
N ILE A 87 -1.13 7.95 12.83
CA ILE A 87 -0.80 9.20 12.13
C ILE A 87 0.27 8.94 11.05
N SER A 88 1.32 8.18 11.37
CA SER A 88 2.36 7.82 10.40
C SER A 88 1.81 7.04 9.20
N ILE A 89 1.02 5.99 9.46
CA ILE A 89 0.41 5.14 8.43
C ILE A 89 -0.56 5.94 7.57
N HIS A 90 -1.36 6.82 8.18
CA HIS A 90 -2.27 7.67 7.42
C HIS A 90 -1.52 8.57 6.44
N ASN A 91 -0.45 9.23 6.87
CA ASN A 91 0.32 10.11 5.98
C ASN A 91 1.14 9.34 4.94
N LEU A 92 1.61 8.15 5.27
CA LEU A 92 2.23 7.22 4.33
C LEU A 92 1.24 6.84 3.21
N THR A 93 -0.01 6.55 3.58
CA THR A 93 -1.11 6.26 2.64
C THR A 93 -1.31 7.39 1.63
N LEU A 94 -1.24 8.65 2.08
CA LEU A 94 -1.42 9.81 1.22
C LEU A 94 -0.29 9.93 0.19
N ILE A 95 0.96 9.71 0.62
CA ILE A 95 2.12 9.73 -0.30
C ILE A 95 2.00 8.60 -1.33
N PHE A 96 1.60 7.40 -0.92
CA PHE A 96 1.41 6.27 -1.84
C PHE A 96 0.31 6.51 -2.89
N TYR A 97 -0.76 7.24 -2.58
CA TYR A 97 -1.75 7.60 -3.61
C TYR A 97 -1.24 8.65 -4.62
N ILE A 98 -0.31 9.51 -4.20
CA ILE A 98 0.16 10.66 -4.98
C ILE A 98 1.37 10.31 -5.85
N MET A 99 2.23 9.41 -5.38
CA MET A 99 3.47 9.03 -6.04
C MET A 99 3.35 7.60 -6.57
N PRO A 100 3.51 7.38 -7.89
CA PRO A 100 3.66 6.02 -8.38
C PRO A 100 4.91 5.38 -7.76
N ILE A 101 4.89 4.07 -7.55
CA ILE A 101 5.90 3.32 -6.82
C ILE A 101 6.62 2.41 -7.81
N LEU A 102 7.68 2.96 -8.38
CA LEU A 102 8.65 2.27 -9.24
C LEU A 102 9.89 3.14 -9.39
N ASP A 103 10.98 2.54 -9.86
CA ASP A 103 12.21 3.25 -10.19
C ASP A 103 12.08 3.90 -11.57
N TYR A 104 12.22 5.22 -11.61
CA TYR A 104 12.19 6.06 -12.81
C TYR A 104 13.57 6.53 -13.24
N SER A 105 14.65 6.04 -12.62
CA SER A 105 16.02 6.52 -12.89
C SER A 105 16.39 6.42 -14.37
N GLU A 106 15.87 5.43 -15.09
CA GLU A 106 16.09 5.26 -16.54
C GLU A 106 15.50 6.39 -17.41
N CYS A 107 14.55 7.19 -16.90
CA CYS A 107 14.01 8.36 -17.62
C CYS A 107 15.12 9.29 -18.13
N VAL A 108 16.24 9.40 -17.39
CA VAL A 108 17.38 10.27 -17.73
C VAL A 108 18.08 9.85 -19.03
N GLN A 109 17.87 8.61 -19.50
CA GLN A 109 18.45 8.08 -20.73
C GLN A 109 17.55 8.34 -21.94
N HIS A 110 16.25 8.50 -21.72
CA HIS A 110 15.26 8.57 -22.79
C HIS A 110 14.77 9.99 -23.07
N HIS A 111 14.71 10.85 -22.05
CA HIS A 111 14.14 12.18 -22.14
C HIS A 111 15.23 13.26 -22.10
N LYS A 112 15.30 14.08 -23.15
CA LYS A 112 16.27 15.19 -23.26
C LYS A 112 15.73 16.51 -22.71
N ASP A 113 14.43 16.58 -22.44
CA ASP A 113 13.70 17.74 -21.97
C ASP A 113 13.55 17.80 -20.44
N LEU A 114 14.20 16.89 -19.70
CA LEU A 114 14.17 16.91 -18.24
C LEU A 114 14.91 18.13 -17.70
N THR A 115 14.28 18.85 -16.78
CA THR A 115 14.98 19.90 -16.01
C THR A 115 16.02 19.27 -15.05
N PRO A 116 17.00 20.05 -14.55
CA PRO A 116 17.96 19.54 -13.55
C PRO A 116 17.29 18.93 -12.30
N ASP A 117 16.21 19.54 -11.83
CA ASP A 117 15.41 19.06 -10.70
C ASP A 117 14.71 17.74 -11.03
N GLU A 118 14.03 17.66 -12.18
CA GLU A 118 13.36 16.44 -12.65
C GLU A 118 14.35 15.28 -12.82
N LYS A 119 15.54 15.56 -13.36
CA LYS A 119 16.61 14.57 -13.50
C LYS A 119 17.05 14.04 -12.12
N SER A 120 17.29 14.93 -11.16
CA SER A 120 17.63 14.52 -9.79
C SER A 120 16.53 13.72 -9.11
N LEU A 121 15.25 14.09 -9.30
CA LEU A 121 14.10 13.35 -8.78
C LEU A 121 13.96 11.97 -9.41
N CYS A 122 14.18 11.84 -10.72
CA CYS A 122 14.21 10.55 -11.40
C CYS A 122 15.31 9.65 -10.82
N LEU A 123 16.52 10.16 -10.62
CA LEU A 123 17.60 9.37 -10.00
C LEU A 123 17.29 8.99 -8.55
N LEU A 124 16.66 9.88 -7.78
CA LEU A 124 16.27 9.61 -6.40
C LEU A 124 15.16 8.56 -6.28
N SER A 125 14.38 8.36 -7.34
CA SER A 125 13.28 7.40 -7.37
C SER A 125 13.68 5.93 -7.25
N ALA A 126 14.96 5.61 -7.45
CA ALA A 126 15.53 4.29 -7.13
C ALA A 126 15.30 3.87 -5.66
N ARG A 127 14.99 4.83 -4.77
CA ARG A 127 14.60 4.58 -3.38
C ARG A 127 13.19 4.01 -3.22
N LEU A 128 12.26 4.26 -4.15
CA LEU A 128 10.84 3.94 -3.98
C LEU A 128 10.56 2.45 -3.81
N PRO A 129 11.14 1.53 -4.60
CA PRO A 129 10.92 0.11 -4.40
C PRO A 129 11.41 -0.38 -3.03
N VAL A 130 12.50 0.20 -2.52
CA VAL A 130 13.07 -0.13 -1.20
C VAL A 130 12.18 0.42 -0.08
N LEU A 131 11.72 1.67 -0.20
CA LEU A 131 10.79 2.28 0.75
C LEU A 131 9.45 1.54 0.81
N ALA A 132 8.94 1.07 -0.34
CA ALA A 132 7.75 0.24 -0.44
C ALA A 132 7.92 -1.10 0.28
N GLU A 133 9.06 -1.77 0.10
CA GLU A 133 9.37 -3.00 0.81
C GLU A 133 9.48 -2.78 2.33
N MET A 134 10.18 -1.72 2.75
CA MET A 134 10.27 -1.34 4.17
C MET A 134 8.90 -1.01 4.76
N ALA A 135 8.00 -0.38 4.01
CA ALA A 135 6.64 -0.10 4.44
C ALA A 135 5.86 -1.38 4.72
N LEU A 136 5.92 -2.33 3.80
CA LEU A 136 5.28 -3.62 3.96
C LEU A 136 5.87 -4.39 5.15
N ASP A 137 7.20 -4.37 5.33
CA ASP A 137 7.86 -5.00 6.48
C ASP A 137 7.38 -4.42 7.81
N ARG A 138 7.21 -3.09 7.90
CA ARG A 138 6.67 -2.45 9.10
C ARG A 138 5.22 -2.86 9.35
N MET A 139 4.38 -2.93 8.32
CA MET A 139 2.98 -3.35 8.46
C MET A 139 2.87 -4.83 8.88
N MET A 140 3.64 -5.72 8.26
CA MET A 140 3.69 -7.14 8.66
C MET A 140 4.21 -7.30 10.08
N GLY A 141 5.20 -6.51 10.50
CA GLY A 141 5.68 -6.49 11.89
C GLY A 141 4.60 -6.09 12.88
N VAL A 142 3.78 -5.07 12.57
CA VAL A 142 2.63 -4.69 13.41
C VAL A 142 1.62 -5.85 13.50
N ILE A 143 1.30 -6.49 12.36
CA ILE A 143 0.38 -7.63 12.33
C ILE A 143 0.92 -8.79 13.19
N GLN A 144 2.22 -9.09 13.10
CA GLN A 144 2.86 -10.13 13.88
C GLN A 144 2.77 -9.86 15.38
N CYS A 145 2.99 -8.62 15.81
CA CYS A 145 2.86 -8.27 17.22
C CYS A 145 1.39 -8.41 17.69
N LEU A 146 0.40 -8.03 16.87
CA LEU A 146 -1.02 -8.23 17.17
C LEU A 146 -1.46 -9.71 17.12
N ALA A 147 -0.69 -10.57 16.43
CA ALA A 147 -0.95 -12.01 16.35
C ALA A 147 -0.56 -12.76 17.64
N ILE A 148 0.39 -12.23 18.42
CA ILE A 148 0.98 -12.88 19.61
C ILE A 148 0.44 -12.27 20.92
N THR A 149 -0.23 -11.13 20.87
CA THR A 149 -0.68 -10.45 22.09
C THR A 149 -1.88 -11.18 22.71
N ALA A 150 -1.71 -11.70 23.93
CA ALA A 150 -2.77 -12.29 24.74
C ALA A 150 -3.88 -11.25 25.04
N PRO A 151 -5.14 -11.68 25.28
CA PRO A 151 -6.27 -10.79 25.56
C PRO A 151 -5.92 -9.74 26.62
N LYS A 152 -6.08 -8.44 26.31
CA LYS A 152 -5.84 -7.34 27.27
C LYS A 152 -6.99 -7.15 28.27
N ASP A 153 -8.10 -7.85 28.10
CA ASP A 153 -9.23 -7.75 29.01
C ASP A 153 -9.01 -8.66 30.23
N SER A 154 -8.41 -8.07 31.27
CA SER A 154 -8.28 -8.62 32.63
C SER A 154 -9.62 -8.82 33.37
N SER A 155 -10.75 -8.76 32.64
CA SER A 155 -12.10 -9.05 33.13
C SER A 155 -12.63 -10.43 32.71
N SER A 156 -11.91 -11.18 31.86
CA SER A 156 -12.28 -12.56 31.51
C SER A 156 -11.92 -13.50 32.67
N ALA A 157 -12.93 -13.84 33.46
CA ALA A 157 -12.81 -14.82 34.53
C ALA A 157 -12.30 -16.15 33.95
N LEU A 158 -11.18 -16.65 34.49
CA LEU A 158 -10.72 -18.03 34.28
C LEU A 158 -11.88 -18.98 34.59
N GLY A 159 -12.56 -19.53 33.58
CA GLY A 159 -13.50 -20.64 33.83
C GLY A 159 -14.68 -20.86 32.90
N ASN A 160 -14.76 -20.30 31.69
CA ASN A 160 -15.85 -20.67 30.77
C ASN A 160 -15.33 -21.10 29.39
N PHE A 161 -15.48 -22.40 29.09
CA PHE A 161 -15.08 -23.07 27.83
C PHE A 161 -16.04 -22.77 26.65
N LYS A 162 -16.71 -21.63 26.64
CA LYS A 162 -17.60 -21.21 25.56
C LYS A 162 -17.23 -19.80 25.11
N ASP A 163 -16.71 -19.71 23.89
CA ASP A 163 -16.76 -18.53 23.02
C ASP A 163 -16.59 -17.18 23.72
N GLU A 164 -15.39 -16.90 24.21
CA GLU A 164 -14.93 -15.52 24.29
C GLU A 164 -13.98 -15.27 23.13
N SER A 165 -14.56 -15.03 21.95
CA SER A 165 -13.85 -14.29 20.91
C SER A 165 -13.35 -13.00 21.56
N THR A 166 -12.04 -12.88 21.74
CA THR A 166 -11.39 -11.64 22.19
C THR A 166 -11.95 -10.47 21.40
N LYS A 167 -12.70 -9.58 22.06
CA LYS A 167 -13.23 -8.40 21.40
C LYS A 167 -12.06 -7.49 21.05
N GLU A 168 -11.90 -7.19 19.77
CA GLU A 168 -10.91 -6.23 19.28
C GLU A 168 -11.07 -4.89 19.99
N SER A 169 -9.97 -4.31 20.47
CA SER A 169 -10.00 -2.96 21.04
C SER A 169 -10.28 -1.91 19.95
N GLU A 170 -10.80 -0.74 20.35
CA GLU A 170 -11.04 0.37 19.42
C GLU A 170 -9.74 0.80 18.71
N GLU A 171 -8.64 0.83 19.44
CA GLU A 171 -7.31 1.20 18.93
C GLU A 171 -6.81 0.21 17.87
N GLU A 172 -6.95 -1.10 18.13
CA GLU A 172 -6.60 -2.16 17.16
C GLU A 172 -7.45 -2.07 15.90
N ARG A 173 -8.75 -1.80 16.04
CA ARG A 173 -9.65 -1.63 14.90
C ARG A 173 -9.30 -0.42 14.03
N VAL A 174 -8.94 0.70 14.68
CA VAL A 174 -8.47 1.91 13.97
C VAL A 174 -7.16 1.61 13.24
N LEU A 175 -6.22 0.95 13.90
CA LEU A 175 -4.92 0.59 13.33
C LEU A 175 -5.07 -0.39 12.15
N LYS A 176 -5.95 -1.38 12.27
CA LYS A 176 -6.33 -2.30 11.19
C LYS A 176 -6.82 -1.57 9.96
N LYS A 177 -7.80 -0.68 10.11
CA LYS A 177 -8.33 0.14 9.00
C LYS A 177 -7.25 1.02 8.38
N ALA A 178 -6.33 1.55 9.17
CA ALA A 178 -5.23 2.37 8.67
C ALA A 178 -4.26 1.54 7.82
N ILE A 179 -3.86 0.36 8.30
CA ILE A 179 -3.00 -0.58 7.58
C ILE A 179 -3.67 -1.04 6.29
N ASP A 180 -4.93 -1.46 6.34
CA ASP A 180 -5.70 -1.88 5.16
C ASP A 180 -5.65 -0.81 4.06
N ARG A 181 -5.95 0.45 4.42
CA ARG A 181 -5.92 1.57 3.47
C ARG A 181 -4.52 1.85 2.92
N CYS A 182 -3.50 1.72 3.75
CA CYS A 182 -2.11 1.97 3.36
C CYS A 182 -1.60 0.90 2.40
N VAL A 183 -1.89 -0.36 2.68
CA VAL A 183 -1.62 -1.51 1.81
C VAL A 183 -2.35 -1.36 0.48
N THR A 184 -3.65 -1.02 0.49
CA THR A 184 -4.40 -0.74 -0.73
C THR A 184 -3.72 0.37 -1.55
N ALA A 185 -3.35 1.49 -0.92
CA ALA A 185 -2.68 2.59 -1.60
C ALA A 185 -1.33 2.18 -2.20
N LEU A 186 -0.53 1.44 -1.45
CA LEU A 186 0.75 0.90 -1.88
C LEU A 186 0.57 0.06 -3.14
N PHE A 187 -0.23 -1.00 -3.09
CA PHE A 187 -0.38 -1.93 -4.21
C PHE A 187 -1.08 -1.27 -5.41
N THR A 188 -2.08 -0.41 -5.18
CA THR A 188 -2.74 0.36 -6.24
C THR A 188 -1.75 1.20 -7.06
N ASN A 189 -0.71 1.76 -6.44
CA ASN A 189 0.20 2.65 -7.15
C ASN A 189 1.56 2.02 -7.47
N THR A 190 1.70 0.70 -7.40
CA THR A 190 2.97 -0.03 -7.58
C THR A 190 3.03 -0.79 -8.91
N LYS A 191 4.18 -0.71 -9.59
CA LYS A 191 4.42 -1.46 -10.85
C LYS A 191 4.41 -2.98 -10.59
N PHE A 192 3.91 -3.77 -11.55
CA PHE A 192 3.71 -5.21 -11.43
C PHE A 192 4.94 -5.98 -10.93
N ALA A 193 6.13 -5.69 -11.47
CA ALA A 193 7.37 -6.37 -11.06
C ALA A 193 7.68 -6.17 -9.56
N ILE A 194 7.33 -5.01 -9.00
CA ILE A 194 7.51 -4.72 -7.57
C ILE A 194 6.39 -5.38 -6.78
N THR A 195 5.15 -5.30 -7.25
CA THR A 195 4.00 -6.01 -6.66
C THR A 195 4.28 -7.50 -6.54
N GLU A 196 4.80 -8.15 -7.57
CA GLU A 196 5.17 -9.57 -7.54
C GLU A 196 6.21 -9.87 -6.45
N LYS A 197 7.25 -9.05 -6.34
CA LYS A 197 8.29 -9.18 -5.30
C LYS A 197 7.68 -9.04 -3.90
N LEU A 198 6.85 -8.02 -3.68
CA LEU A 198 6.17 -7.78 -2.41
C LEU A 198 5.20 -8.91 -2.07
N SER A 199 4.46 -9.43 -3.05
CA SER A 199 3.52 -10.54 -2.86
C SER A 199 4.22 -11.85 -2.49
N LYS A 200 5.37 -12.15 -3.10
CA LYS A 200 6.20 -13.31 -2.69
C LYS A 200 6.62 -13.19 -1.23
N LYS A 201 7.01 -11.99 -0.80
CA LYS A 201 7.42 -11.72 0.57
C LYS A 201 6.27 -11.93 1.57
N VAL A 202 5.06 -11.48 1.24
CA VAL A 202 3.87 -11.75 2.06
C VAL A 202 3.58 -13.25 2.09
N LEU A 203 3.66 -13.94 0.96
CA LEU A 203 3.46 -15.38 0.92
C LEU A 203 4.44 -16.12 1.83
N ASP A 204 5.71 -15.72 1.83
CA ASP A 204 6.73 -16.28 2.70
C ASP A 204 6.43 -15.95 4.17
N PHE A 205 6.02 -14.72 4.48
CA PHE A 205 5.60 -14.32 5.82
C PHE A 205 4.44 -15.18 6.33
N VAL A 206 3.40 -15.39 5.52
CA VAL A 206 2.24 -16.21 5.89
C VAL A 206 2.60 -17.68 6.06
N LYS A 207 3.55 -18.20 5.27
CA LYS A 207 4.01 -19.60 5.40
C LYS A 207 4.87 -19.86 6.63
N THR A 208 5.53 -18.83 7.16
CA THR A 208 6.55 -18.96 8.22
C THR A 208 6.08 -18.46 9.58
N ASN A 209 4.90 -17.84 9.66
CA ASN A 209 4.33 -17.28 10.89
C ASN A 209 2.98 -17.92 11.21
N GLN A 210 2.68 -18.03 12.51
CA GLN A 210 1.38 -18.48 13.01
C GLN A 210 0.55 -17.27 13.44
N PHE A 211 -0.76 -17.32 13.17
CA PHE A 211 -1.72 -16.28 13.53
C PHE A 211 -2.80 -16.90 14.40
N GLU A 212 -2.74 -16.62 15.69
CA GLU A 212 -3.66 -17.22 16.68
C GLU A 212 -4.90 -16.35 16.91
N THR A 213 -4.81 -15.05 16.63
CA THR A 213 -5.91 -14.10 16.81
C THR A 213 -6.74 -13.93 15.54
N GLN A 214 -8.06 -13.78 15.72
CA GLN A 214 -8.99 -13.46 14.62
C GLN A 214 -8.57 -12.15 13.94
N LEU A 215 -8.19 -11.14 14.72
CA LEU A 215 -7.73 -9.84 14.23
C LEU A 215 -6.55 -9.99 13.25
N ALA A 216 -5.51 -10.72 13.64
CA ALA A 216 -4.34 -10.90 12.77
C ALA A 216 -4.67 -11.72 11.52
N THR A 217 -5.52 -12.74 11.65
CA THR A 217 -6.01 -13.53 10.52
C THR A 217 -6.79 -12.66 9.52
N ASP A 218 -7.64 -11.77 10.01
CA ASP A 218 -8.40 -10.83 9.20
C ASP A 218 -7.49 -9.81 8.51
N MET A 219 -6.48 -9.27 9.22
CA MET A 219 -5.51 -8.33 8.65
C MET A 219 -4.67 -8.97 7.53
N ILE A 220 -4.23 -10.22 7.71
CA ILE A 220 -3.51 -10.96 6.67
C ILE A 220 -4.40 -11.29 5.49
N SER A 221 -5.63 -11.71 5.74
CA SER A 221 -6.59 -12.01 4.67
C SER A 221 -6.88 -10.75 3.84
N SER A 222 -7.05 -9.60 4.49
CA SER A 222 -7.19 -8.31 3.83
C SER A 222 -5.96 -7.96 2.99
N LEU A 223 -4.77 -8.11 3.56
CA LEU A 223 -3.50 -7.84 2.88
C LEU A 223 -3.32 -8.72 1.63
N ILE A 224 -3.67 -10.00 1.69
CA ILE A 224 -3.68 -10.92 0.54
C ILE A 224 -4.69 -10.46 -0.52
N ALA A 225 -5.89 -10.08 -0.12
CA ALA A 225 -6.93 -9.63 -1.05
C ALA A 225 -6.53 -8.37 -1.82
N GLN A 226 -5.82 -7.42 -1.18
CA GLN A 226 -5.35 -6.20 -1.84
C GLN A 226 -4.27 -6.48 -2.91
N MET A 227 -3.45 -7.51 -2.73
CA MET A 227 -2.37 -7.84 -3.68
C MET A 227 -2.86 -8.56 -4.93
N THR A 228 -3.84 -9.45 -4.75
CA THR A 228 -4.35 -10.27 -5.85
C THR A 228 -5.43 -9.55 -6.66
N TYR A 229 -5.89 -8.37 -6.19
CA TYR A 229 -7.09 -7.68 -6.67
C TYR A 229 -8.31 -8.61 -6.77
N SER A 230 -8.25 -9.73 -6.05
CA SER A 230 -9.21 -10.80 -6.07
C SER A 230 -9.42 -11.19 -4.62
N GLY A 231 -10.55 -10.79 -4.05
CA GLY A 231 -10.94 -11.27 -2.73
C GLY A 231 -11.19 -12.77 -2.79
N SER A 232 -10.17 -13.59 -2.58
CA SER A 232 -10.35 -15.03 -2.38
C SER A 232 -10.84 -15.26 -0.95
N ILE A 233 -12.11 -14.95 -0.71
CA ILE A 233 -12.76 -15.12 0.59
C ILE A 233 -14.08 -15.89 0.36
N GLY A 234 -13.93 -17.21 0.17
CA GLY A 234 -15.06 -18.15 0.14
C GLY A 234 -16.09 -17.95 -0.98
N LEU A 235 -17.12 -18.79 -0.94
CA LEU A 235 -18.19 -18.82 -1.94
C LEU A 235 -18.95 -17.49 -2.04
N TRP A 236 -19.15 -16.79 -0.90
CA TRP A 236 -19.89 -15.53 -0.89
C TRP A 236 -19.17 -14.44 -1.68
N TYR A 237 -17.88 -14.20 -1.48
CA TYR A 237 -17.16 -13.17 -2.25
C TYR A 237 -17.03 -13.56 -3.72
N MET A 238 -16.82 -14.84 -4.05
CA MET A 238 -16.81 -15.28 -5.44
C MET A 238 -18.15 -14.98 -6.14
N LEU A 239 -19.27 -15.35 -5.53
CA LEU A 239 -20.60 -15.03 -6.05
C LEU A 239 -20.83 -13.51 -6.12
N TYR A 240 -20.45 -12.78 -5.08
CA TYR A 240 -20.61 -11.33 -4.98
C TYR A 240 -19.85 -10.59 -6.07
N MET A 241 -18.56 -10.92 -6.28
CA MET A 241 -17.73 -10.27 -7.29
C MET A 241 -18.17 -10.65 -8.71
N LEU A 242 -18.56 -11.91 -8.95
CA LEU A 242 -18.97 -12.36 -10.29
C LEU A 242 -20.38 -11.90 -10.70
N SER A 243 -21.25 -11.57 -9.74
CA SER A 243 -22.66 -11.27 -10.02
C SER A 243 -23.00 -9.78 -10.03
N ARG A 244 -22.10 -8.92 -9.53
CA ARG A 244 -22.38 -7.48 -9.36
C ARG A 244 -21.75 -6.65 -10.45
N ILE A 245 -22.38 -5.51 -10.75
CA ILE A 245 -21.74 -4.42 -11.49
C ILE A 245 -20.99 -3.55 -10.47
N TYR A 246 -19.71 -3.28 -10.71
CA TYR A 246 -18.90 -2.44 -9.83
C TYR A 246 -17.78 -1.73 -10.61
N PRO A 247 -17.27 -0.59 -10.10
CA PRO A 247 -16.14 0.10 -10.72
C PRO A 247 -14.86 -0.74 -10.70
N GLU A 248 -14.21 -0.90 -11.84
CA GLU A 248 -13.01 -1.74 -12.03
C GLU A 248 -11.90 -0.91 -12.68
N ASN A 249 -11.20 -0.11 -11.89
CA ASN A 249 -10.14 0.77 -12.41
C ASN A 249 -8.76 0.13 -12.42
N THR A 250 -8.61 -1.09 -11.90
CA THR A 250 -7.32 -1.78 -11.77
C THR A 250 -6.60 -1.88 -13.11
N ARG A 251 -7.34 -2.14 -14.20
CA ARG A 251 -6.78 -2.19 -15.56
C ARG A 251 -6.21 -0.84 -16.01
N TYR A 252 -6.94 0.27 -15.83
CA TYR A 252 -6.42 1.59 -16.21
C TYR A 252 -5.19 1.98 -15.40
N ILE A 253 -5.19 1.64 -14.11
CA ILE A 253 -4.06 1.91 -13.22
C ILE A 253 -2.85 1.06 -13.62
N ALA A 254 -3.05 -0.22 -13.91
CA ALA A 254 -2.00 -1.11 -14.41
C ALA A 254 -1.44 -0.62 -15.76
N ASP A 255 -2.31 -0.32 -16.73
CA ASP A 255 -1.92 0.21 -18.04
C ASP A 255 -1.11 1.51 -17.89
N ARG A 256 -1.48 2.36 -16.93
CA ARG A 256 -0.76 3.61 -16.60
C ARG A 256 0.63 3.34 -16.01
N LEU A 257 0.75 2.40 -15.07
CA LEU A 257 2.00 2.09 -14.36
C LEU A 257 2.97 1.24 -15.18
N GLU A 258 2.47 0.48 -16.16
CA GLU A 258 3.27 -0.37 -17.05
C GLU A 258 3.77 0.36 -18.31
N ARG A 259 3.44 1.65 -18.49
CA ARG A 259 3.97 2.46 -19.59
C ARG A 259 5.51 2.43 -19.62
N PRO A 260 6.14 2.24 -20.79
CA PRO A 260 7.58 2.36 -20.92
C PRO A 260 8.08 3.74 -20.50
N LEU A 261 9.17 3.80 -19.73
CA LEU A 261 9.76 5.07 -19.26
C LEU A 261 10.30 5.94 -20.39
N LYS A 262 10.46 5.40 -21.60
CA LYS A 262 10.79 6.20 -22.79
C LYS A 262 9.63 7.09 -23.28
N ASP A 263 8.39 6.71 -22.99
CA ASP A 263 7.18 7.38 -23.45
C ASP A 263 6.46 8.12 -22.29
N TRP A 264 6.93 7.94 -21.06
CA TRP A 264 6.29 8.44 -19.86
C TRP A 264 7.31 8.92 -18.83
N VAL A 265 7.08 10.11 -18.25
CA VAL A 265 7.89 10.71 -17.17
C VAL A 265 7.04 10.77 -15.89
N PRO A 266 7.16 9.79 -14.98
CA PRO A 266 6.21 9.62 -13.87
C PRO A 266 6.20 10.77 -12.86
N ILE A 267 7.34 11.44 -12.65
CA ILE A 267 7.46 12.58 -11.73
C ILE A 267 6.57 13.77 -12.14
N ARG A 268 6.15 13.87 -13.41
CA ARG A 268 5.25 14.94 -13.91
C ARG A 268 3.79 14.67 -13.57
N GLU A 269 3.45 13.44 -13.21
CA GLU A 269 2.10 13.03 -12.79
C GLU A 269 1.91 13.04 -11.27
N TRP A 270 2.95 13.37 -10.49
CA TRP A 270 2.83 13.50 -9.05
C TRP A 270 1.80 14.56 -8.68
N GLY A 271 0.84 14.17 -7.84
CA GLY A 271 -0.24 15.06 -7.41
C GLY A 271 -1.07 15.63 -8.55
N LYS A 272 -1.05 15.02 -9.75
CA LYS A 272 -1.84 15.51 -10.87
C LYS A 272 -3.33 15.39 -10.54
N MET A 273 -3.99 16.55 -10.44
CA MET A 273 -5.44 16.62 -10.44
C MET A 273 -5.95 16.37 -11.86
N TYR A 274 -6.99 15.56 -11.97
CA TYR A 274 -7.69 15.32 -13.22
C TYR A 274 -9.01 16.09 -13.19
N ASP A 275 -9.41 16.65 -14.33
CA ASP A 275 -10.78 17.11 -14.49
C ASP A 275 -11.72 15.89 -14.45
N MET A 276 -12.88 16.05 -13.83
CA MET A 276 -13.94 15.05 -13.86
C MET A 276 -14.36 14.70 -15.30
N SER A 277 -14.22 15.63 -16.24
CA SER A 277 -14.47 15.39 -17.67
C SER A 277 -13.46 14.40 -18.29
N GLU A 278 -12.24 14.32 -17.75
CA GLU A 278 -11.18 13.41 -18.19
C GLU A 278 -11.20 12.06 -17.45
N ALA A 279 -12.00 11.95 -16.38
CA ALA A 279 -12.08 10.77 -15.55
C ALA A 279 -12.73 9.61 -16.32
N LYS A 280 -11.91 8.63 -16.71
CA LYS A 280 -12.38 7.37 -17.31
C LYS A 280 -12.65 6.36 -16.20
N MET A 281 -13.91 5.94 -16.08
CA MET A 281 -14.32 4.88 -15.16
C MET A 281 -14.52 3.59 -15.95
N ALA A 282 -13.81 2.52 -15.56
CA ALA A 282 -14.12 1.19 -16.06
C ALA A 282 -15.11 0.52 -15.12
N TRP A 283 -15.95 -0.33 -15.68
CA TRP A 283 -16.95 -1.08 -14.94
C TRP A 283 -16.77 -2.55 -15.24
N TYR A 284 -16.75 -3.36 -14.19
CA TYR A 284 -16.99 -4.78 -14.33
C TYR A 284 -18.50 -4.99 -14.53
N VAL A 285 -18.85 -5.68 -15.61
CA VAL A 285 -20.23 -6.11 -15.91
C VAL A 285 -20.20 -7.62 -16.13
N PRO A 286 -21.00 -8.42 -15.39
CA PRO A 286 -21.04 -9.86 -15.54
C PRO A 286 -21.36 -10.29 -16.98
N GLY A 287 -20.37 -10.86 -17.67
CA GLY A 287 -20.55 -11.48 -18.99
C GLY A 287 -21.12 -12.90 -18.88
N GLU A 288 -21.46 -13.52 -20.02
CA GLU A 288 -22.08 -14.85 -20.05
C GLU A 288 -21.26 -15.92 -19.31
N LYS A 289 -19.93 -15.96 -19.52
CA LYS A 289 -19.04 -16.88 -18.77
C LYS A 289 -19.09 -16.66 -17.25
N GLY A 290 -19.22 -15.41 -16.81
CA GLY A 290 -19.33 -15.09 -15.39
C GLY A 290 -20.65 -15.61 -14.81
N LYS A 291 -21.76 -15.43 -15.55
CA LYS A 291 -23.08 -15.95 -15.18
C LYS A 291 -23.11 -17.47 -15.14
N GLU A 292 -22.54 -18.14 -16.14
CA GLU A 292 -22.40 -19.61 -16.18
C GLU A 292 -21.63 -20.13 -14.96
N LEU A 293 -20.53 -19.46 -14.59
CA LEU A 293 -19.76 -19.82 -13.41
C LEU A 293 -20.56 -19.61 -12.11
N VAL A 294 -21.28 -18.50 -12.00
CA VAL A 294 -22.18 -18.25 -10.85
C VAL A 294 -23.24 -19.35 -10.74
N GLU A 295 -23.87 -19.74 -11.84
CA GLU A 295 -24.86 -20.82 -11.85
C GLU A 295 -24.23 -22.16 -11.43
N ALA A 296 -23.05 -22.48 -11.94
CA ALA A 296 -22.30 -23.68 -11.56
C ALA A 296 -21.95 -23.69 -10.07
N LEU A 297 -21.54 -22.55 -9.50
CA LEU A 297 -21.25 -22.40 -8.07
C LEU A 297 -22.51 -22.59 -7.21
N LEU A 298 -23.64 -22.00 -7.62
CA LEU A 298 -24.93 -22.15 -6.92
C LEU A 298 -25.42 -23.61 -6.94
N LYS A 299 -25.36 -24.26 -8.11
CA LYS A 299 -25.71 -25.68 -8.28
C LYS A 299 -24.83 -26.61 -7.45
N LYS A 300 -23.54 -26.32 -7.35
CA LYS A 300 -22.59 -27.17 -6.62
C LYS A 300 -22.67 -27.01 -5.11
N PHE A 301 -22.85 -25.79 -4.61
CA PHE A 301 -22.66 -25.50 -3.18
C PHE A 301 -23.90 -24.97 -2.46
N PHE A 302 -24.79 -24.24 -3.14
CA PHE A 302 -25.92 -23.58 -2.48
C PHE A 302 -27.20 -24.45 -2.52
N PHE A 303 -27.63 -24.87 -3.71
CA PHE A 303 -28.88 -25.62 -3.86
C PHE A 303 -28.91 -26.96 -3.11
N PRO A 304 -27.82 -27.75 -3.04
CA PRO A 304 -27.82 -28.99 -2.25
C PRO A 304 -28.10 -28.74 -0.76
N VAL A 305 -27.56 -27.66 -0.19
CA VAL A 305 -27.81 -27.28 1.20
C VAL A 305 -29.27 -26.83 1.38
N VAL A 306 -29.79 -26.01 0.47
CA VAL A 306 -31.21 -25.57 0.51
C VAL A 306 -32.17 -26.75 0.42
N GLU A 307 -31.87 -27.74 -0.42
CA GLU A 307 -32.67 -28.96 -0.53
C GLU A 307 -32.61 -29.80 0.74
N SER A 308 -31.42 -29.94 1.33
CA SER A 308 -31.26 -30.65 2.60
C SER A 308 -32.10 -30.02 3.72
N LEU A 309 -32.21 -28.68 3.76
CA LEU A 309 -33.03 -27.97 4.76
C LEU A 309 -34.54 -28.26 4.66
N LYS A 310 -35.02 -28.75 3.51
CA LYS A 310 -36.42 -29.19 3.34
C LYS A 310 -36.70 -30.51 4.04
N ASN A 311 -35.67 -31.30 4.37
CA ASN A 311 -35.82 -32.53 5.14
C ASN A 311 -36.13 -32.19 6.60
N LYS A 312 -37.31 -32.60 7.08
CA LYS A 312 -37.78 -32.38 8.46
C LYS A 312 -36.90 -33.06 9.51
N ASN A 313 -36.12 -34.06 9.11
CA ASN A 313 -35.27 -34.86 9.99
C ASN A 313 -33.80 -34.42 9.98
N MET A 314 -33.45 -33.34 9.26
CA MET A 314 -32.10 -32.78 9.37
C MET A 314 -31.89 -32.22 10.77
N ASP A 315 -30.79 -32.64 11.41
CA ASP A 315 -30.33 -32.03 12.65
C ASP A 315 -29.84 -30.60 12.34
N ARG A 316 -30.48 -29.62 12.98
CA ARG A 316 -30.26 -28.19 12.73
C ARG A 316 -29.32 -27.55 13.76
N PHE A 317 -28.83 -28.35 14.72
CA PHE A 317 -28.06 -27.92 15.87
C PHE A 317 -26.77 -28.75 16.03
N VAL A 318 -25.94 -28.79 14.99
CA VAL A 318 -24.53 -29.18 15.12
C VAL A 318 -23.66 -27.96 14.86
#